data_AF-A0A1R3HFA9-F1
#
_entry.id   AF-A0A1R3HFA9-F1
#
_cell.length_a   1.000
_cell.length_b   1.000
_cell.length_c   1.000
_cell.angle_alpha   90.00
_cell.angle_beta   90.00
_cell.angle_gamma   90.00
#
_symmetry.space_group_name_H-M   'P 1'
#
loop_
_entity.id
_entity.type
_entity.pdbx_description
1 polymer ?
#
loop_
_entity_poly.entity_id
_entity_poly.type
_entity_poly.pdbx_seq_one_letter_code
_entity_poly.pdbx_strand_id
1 'polypeptide(L)'
;MDVLLDILGVPPVPAKDIMISPLLDRTQKAYEFFYGCSITMSTSAGIITNTFEALEPRVIKAISDGLCVPDAPSAPLYCIGPLIASVDEKKTGGASGGRLAECLTWLDSQPSKSVVYLSFGSLGLFSKEQLTKMALGLERSGQRFLWVVRNPPNEQGEPDLNAFFFFKTKVK
;
A
#
# COMPACT_ATOMS: atom_id res chain seq x y z
N MET A 1 -10.18 -20.10 -6.10
CA MET A 1 -10.23 -20.23 -7.56
C MET A 1 -8.86 -19.87 -8.11
N ASP A 2 -8.18 -20.78 -8.79
CA ASP A 2 -6.89 -20.51 -9.47
C ASP A 2 -7.13 -20.13 -10.94
N VAL A 3 -8.05 -19.20 -11.15
CA VAL A 3 -8.32 -18.62 -12.48
C VAL A 3 -7.24 -17.59 -12.76
N LEU A 4 -6.58 -17.69 -13.91
CA LEU A 4 -5.67 -16.67 -14.41
C LEU A 4 -6.45 -15.70 -15.30
N LEU A 5 -6.26 -14.41 -15.07
CA LEU A 5 -6.77 -13.34 -15.92
C LEU A 5 -5.70 -12.99 -16.94
N ASP A 6 -6.07 -13.07 -18.22
CA ASP A 6 -5.24 -12.62 -19.32
C ASP A 6 -5.53 -11.14 -19.60
N ILE A 7 -4.55 -10.29 -19.33
CA ILE A 7 -4.61 -8.84 -19.57
C ILE A 7 -3.55 -8.53 -20.61
N LEU A 8 -3.98 -7.95 -21.74
CA LEU A 8 -3.10 -7.70 -22.87
C LEU A 8 -1.91 -6.82 -22.46
N GLY A 9 -0.70 -7.26 -22.84
CA GLY A 9 0.54 -6.53 -22.57
C GLY A 9 1.21 -6.81 -21.22
N VAL A 10 0.60 -7.63 -20.36
CA VAL A 10 1.18 -8.05 -19.07
C VAL A 10 1.12 -9.58 -18.89
N PRO A 11 1.96 -10.18 -18.02
CA PRO A 11 1.83 -11.60 -17.70
C PRO A 11 0.45 -11.94 -17.12
N PRO A 12 -0.08 -13.16 -17.36
CA PRO A 12 -1.33 -13.60 -16.73
C PRO A 12 -1.25 -13.50 -15.21
N VAL A 13 -2.29 -12.95 -14.60
CA VAL A 13 -2.31 -12.69 -13.15
C VAL A 13 -3.40 -13.54 -12.49
N PRO A 14 -3.14 -14.19 -11.36
CA PRO A 14 -4.18 -14.88 -10.61
C PRO A 14 -5.32 -13.93 -10.22
N ALA A 15 -6.57 -14.33 -10.46
CA ALA A 15 -7.74 -13.51 -10.18
C ALA A 15 -7.80 -13.07 -8.69
N LYS A 16 -7.32 -13.93 -7.78
CA LYS A 16 -7.23 -13.68 -6.35
C LYS A 16 -6.22 -12.58 -5.96
N ASP A 17 -5.25 -12.29 -6.82
CA ASP A 17 -4.20 -11.29 -6.57
C ASP A 17 -4.62 -9.89 -7.07
N ILE A 18 -5.56 -9.82 -8.04
CA ILE A 18 -6.11 -8.56 -8.55
C ILE A 18 -7.34 -8.13 -7.77
N MET A 19 -8.23 -9.07 -7.48
CA MET A 19 -9.56 -8.75 -6.97
C MET A 19 -9.57 -8.79 -5.45
N ILE A 20 -9.55 -7.60 -4.84
CA ILE A 20 -9.89 -7.44 -3.41
C ILE A 20 -11.30 -8.01 -3.22
N SER A 21 -11.55 -8.73 -2.11
CA SER A 21 -12.79 -9.50 -1.86
C SER A 21 -14.10 -8.85 -2.34
N PRO A 22 -14.35 -7.53 -2.15
CA PRO A 22 -15.58 -6.88 -2.63
C PRO A 22 -15.72 -6.79 -4.17
N LEU A 23 -14.62 -6.90 -4.93
CA LEU A 23 -14.62 -6.86 -6.40
C LEU A 23 -14.93 -8.23 -7.04
N LEU A 24 -14.92 -9.31 -6.25
CA LEU A 24 -15.29 -10.65 -6.71
C LEU A 24 -16.80 -10.88 -6.74
N ASP A 25 -17.57 -10.05 -6.03
CA ASP A 25 -19.03 -10.13 -5.93
C ASP A 25 -19.68 -8.94 -6.65
N ARG A 26 -20.35 -9.24 -7.77
CA ARG A 26 -21.00 -8.23 -8.62
C ARG A 26 -22.19 -7.52 -7.96
N THR A 27 -22.67 -8.04 -6.83
CA THR A 27 -23.75 -7.42 -6.05
C THR A 27 -23.24 -6.33 -5.10
N GLN A 28 -21.93 -6.23 -4.90
CA GLN A 28 -21.32 -5.24 -4.01
C GLN A 28 -21.22 -3.88 -4.70
N LYS A 29 -21.52 -2.81 -3.94
CA LYS A 29 -21.33 -1.42 -4.40
C LYS A 29 -19.89 -1.12 -4.83
N ALA A 30 -18.91 -1.78 -4.22
CA ALA A 30 -17.51 -1.64 -4.59
C ALA A 30 -17.25 -2.10 -6.04
N TYR A 31 -17.89 -3.18 -6.48
CA TYR A 31 -17.83 -3.64 -7.86
C TYR A 31 -18.48 -2.64 -8.81
N GLU A 32 -19.68 -2.14 -8.48
CA GLU A 32 -20.37 -1.12 -9.29
C GLU A 32 -19.51 0.14 -9.46
N PHE A 33 -18.90 0.61 -8.37
CA PHE A 33 -17.98 1.76 -8.41
C PHE A 33 -16.75 1.48 -9.29
N PHE A 34 -16.12 0.32 -9.10
CA PHE A 34 -14.94 -0.08 -9.90
C PHE A 34 -15.27 -0.17 -11.39
N TYR A 35 -16.40 -0.76 -11.75
CA TYR A 35 -16.86 -0.84 -13.14
C TYR A 35 -17.20 0.54 -13.71
N GLY A 36 -17.85 1.41 -12.94
CA GLY A 36 -18.09 2.80 -13.36
C GLY A 36 -16.79 3.59 -13.58
N CYS A 37 -15.80 3.41 -12.69
CA CYS A 37 -14.49 4.03 -12.84
C CYS A 37 -13.75 3.53 -14.09
N SER A 38 -13.82 2.24 -14.44
CA SER A 38 -13.10 1.73 -15.62
C SER A 38 -13.61 2.33 -16.93
N ILE A 39 -14.94 2.52 -17.04
CA ILE A 39 -15.56 3.17 -18.21
C ILE A 39 -15.24 4.67 -18.27
N THR A 40 -15.22 5.36 -17.13
CA THR A 40 -14.93 6.80 -17.10
C THR A 40 -13.44 7.10 -17.29
N MET A 41 -12.53 6.22 -16.84
CA MET A 41 -11.09 6.35 -17.09
C MET A 41 -10.75 6.29 -18.58
N SER A 42 -11.35 5.37 -19.35
CA SER A 42 -11.07 5.23 -20.78
C SER A 42 -11.56 6.42 -21.62
N THR A 43 -12.55 7.15 -21.13
CA THR A 43 -13.16 8.31 -21.80
C THR A 43 -12.68 9.65 -21.25
N SER A 44 -11.72 9.63 -20.31
CA SER A 44 -11.16 10.83 -19.71
C SER A 44 -10.26 11.61 -20.69
N ALA A 45 -10.03 12.89 -20.42
CA ALA A 45 -9.07 13.71 -21.18
C ALA A 45 -7.61 13.26 -20.96
N GLY A 46 -7.37 12.44 -19.93
CA GLY A 46 -6.06 11.94 -19.57
C GLY A 46 -6.06 11.32 -18.18
N ILE A 47 -5.17 10.35 -17.99
CA ILE A 47 -4.99 9.62 -16.74
C ILE A 47 -3.67 10.06 -16.13
N ILE A 48 -3.72 10.61 -14.91
CA ILE A 48 -2.52 10.98 -14.16
C ILE A 48 -2.21 9.87 -13.16
N THR A 49 -0.99 9.34 -13.20
CA THR A 49 -0.58 8.22 -12.34
C THR A 49 0.73 8.51 -11.63
N ASN A 50 0.82 8.09 -10.37
CA ASN A 50 2.01 8.20 -9.54
C ASN A 50 2.95 7.01 -9.77
N THR A 51 3.43 6.87 -11.00
CA THR A 51 4.45 5.90 -11.42
C THR A 51 5.42 6.56 -12.39
N PHE A 52 6.40 5.82 -12.90
CA PHE A 52 7.35 6.28 -13.91
C PHE A 52 7.80 5.12 -14.83
N GLU A 53 8.27 5.46 -16.02
CA GLU A 53 8.57 4.51 -17.10
C GLU A 53 9.46 3.34 -16.67
N ALA A 54 10.55 3.63 -15.95
CA ALA A 54 11.49 2.60 -15.54
C ALA A 54 10.92 1.61 -14.49
N LEU A 55 9.82 1.96 -13.80
CA LEU A 55 9.16 1.07 -12.85
C LEU A 55 8.18 0.11 -13.53
N GLU A 56 7.38 0.62 -14.48
CA GLU A 56 6.27 -0.13 -15.09
C GLU A 56 6.25 -0.07 -16.63
N PRO A 57 7.36 -0.37 -17.32
CA PRO A 57 7.49 -0.11 -18.76
C PRO A 57 6.48 -0.91 -19.61
N ARG A 58 6.15 -2.15 -19.19
CA ARG A 58 5.19 -3.01 -19.92
C ARG A 58 3.77 -2.47 -19.83
N VAL A 59 3.35 -2.01 -18.65
CA VAL A 59 2.00 -1.50 -18.41
C VAL A 59 1.80 -0.18 -19.14
N ILE A 60 2.78 0.72 -19.04
CA ILE A 60 2.74 2.02 -19.71
C ILE A 60 2.68 1.84 -21.23
N LYS A 61 3.50 0.93 -21.77
CA LYS A 61 3.46 0.60 -23.20
C LYS A 61 2.10 0.00 -23.61
N ALA A 62 1.56 -0.96 -22.85
CA ALA A 62 0.29 -1.60 -23.18
C ALA A 62 -0.88 -0.60 -23.24
N ILE A 63 -0.94 0.34 -22.31
CA ILE A 63 -1.94 1.41 -22.30
C ILE A 63 -1.71 2.36 -23.48
N SER A 64 -0.46 2.79 -23.71
CA SER A 64 -0.12 3.74 -24.78
C SER A 64 -0.34 3.17 -26.18
N ASP A 65 -0.14 1.87 -26.36
CA ASP A 65 -0.41 1.13 -27.61
C ASP A 65 -1.92 0.88 -27.85
N GLY A 66 -2.78 1.21 -26.88
CA GLY A 66 -4.23 1.02 -27.02
C GLY A 66 -4.75 -0.37 -26.66
N LEU A 67 -3.95 -1.24 -26.05
CA LEU A 67 -4.33 -2.64 -25.79
C LEU A 67 -5.46 -2.78 -24.76
N CYS A 68 -5.65 -1.78 -23.90
CA CYS A 68 -6.68 -1.81 -22.86
C CYS A 68 -8.08 -1.41 -23.36
N VAL A 69 -8.17 -0.71 -24.50
CA VAL A 69 -9.43 -0.23 -25.07
C VAL A 69 -9.41 -0.45 -26.59
N PRO A 70 -9.60 -1.68 -27.09
CA PRO A 70 -9.39 -2.00 -28.50
C PRO A 70 -10.27 -1.21 -29.47
N ASP A 71 -11.48 -0.85 -29.04
CA ASP A 71 -12.50 -0.19 -29.88
C ASP A 71 -12.48 1.34 -29.79
N ALA A 72 -11.54 1.94 -29.05
CA ALA A 72 -11.45 3.40 -28.90
C ALA A 72 -10.01 3.89 -28.66
N PRO A 73 -9.71 5.17 -28.95
CA PRO A 73 -8.43 5.75 -28.57
C PRO A 73 -8.23 5.66 -27.05
N SER A 74 -7.03 5.26 -26.60
CA SER A 74 -6.71 5.28 -25.18
C SER A 74 -6.48 6.72 -24.70
N ALA A 75 -6.99 7.02 -23.50
CA ALA A 75 -6.73 8.28 -22.84
C ALA A 75 -5.22 8.50 -22.65
N PRO A 76 -4.68 9.71 -22.87
CA PRO A 76 -3.27 10.00 -22.64
C PRO A 76 -2.85 9.66 -21.20
N LEU A 77 -1.74 8.94 -21.03
CA LEU A 77 -1.21 8.56 -19.72
C LEU A 77 -0.07 9.48 -19.30
N TYR A 78 -0.20 10.12 -18.13
CA TYR A 78 0.78 11.03 -17.55
C TYR A 78 1.39 10.40 -16.29
N CYS A 79 2.60 9.86 -16.43
CA CYS A 79 3.36 9.29 -15.32
C CYS A 79 4.18 10.40 -14.64
N ILE A 80 3.78 10.80 -13.43
CA ILE A 80 4.38 11.95 -12.71
C ILE A 80 5.10 11.55 -11.41
N GLY A 81 5.35 10.25 -11.23
CA GLY A 81 5.97 9.71 -10.04
C GLY A 81 7.51 9.82 -10.02
N PRO A 82 8.14 9.56 -8.86
CA PRO A 82 7.50 9.32 -7.57
C PRO A 82 7.09 10.63 -6.88
N LEU A 83 5.78 10.83 -6.71
CA LEU A 83 5.24 11.87 -5.84
C LEU A 83 5.23 11.34 -4.42
N ILE A 84 6.09 11.91 -3.60
CA ILE A 84 6.21 11.61 -2.18
C ILE A 84 5.75 12.86 -1.42
N ALA A 85 4.82 12.69 -0.48
CA ALA A 85 4.35 13.80 0.34
C ALA A 85 5.51 14.41 1.13
N SER A 86 5.70 15.72 1.02
CA SER A 86 6.64 16.46 1.87
C SER A 86 6.10 16.48 3.30
N VAL A 87 6.92 16.09 4.26
CA VAL A 87 6.56 16.17 5.68
C VAL A 87 6.64 17.62 6.11
N ASP A 88 5.49 18.22 6.39
CA ASP A 88 5.39 19.59 6.87
C ASP A 88 5.69 19.58 8.38
N GLU A 89 6.93 19.91 8.78
CA GLU A 89 7.43 19.83 10.18
C GLU A 89 6.54 20.58 11.18
N LYS A 90 5.77 21.57 10.72
CA LYS A 90 4.85 22.36 11.54
C LYS A 90 3.56 21.63 11.93
N LYS A 91 3.15 20.57 11.22
CA LYS A 91 1.92 19.81 11.52
C LYS A 91 2.14 18.63 12.48
N THR A 92 3.39 18.27 12.77
CA THR A 92 3.73 17.20 13.73
C THR A 92 3.70 17.65 15.19
N GLY A 93 3.32 18.90 15.49
CA GLY A 93 3.26 19.47 16.84
C GLY A 93 2.16 18.95 17.77
N GLY A 94 1.39 17.92 17.37
CA GLY A 94 0.49 17.19 18.27
C GLY A 94 1.23 16.12 19.09
N ALA A 95 0.50 15.34 19.89
CA ALA A 95 1.03 14.25 20.74
C ALA A 95 1.93 13.20 20.02
N SER A 96 2.00 13.23 18.69
CA SER A 96 2.89 12.43 17.84
C SER A 96 4.31 13.00 17.68
N GLY A 97 4.53 14.31 17.88
CA GLY A 97 5.83 14.97 17.65
C GLY A 97 6.93 14.45 18.56
N GLY A 98 6.63 14.25 19.85
CA GLY A 98 7.60 13.71 20.82
C GLY A 98 8.01 12.27 20.53
N ARG A 99 7.05 11.41 20.16
CA ARG A 99 7.33 10.00 19.81
C ARG A 99 8.05 9.86 18.48
N LEU A 100 7.76 10.73 17.52
CA LEU A 100 8.49 10.77 16.24
C LEU A 100 9.95 11.19 16.46
N ALA A 101 10.19 12.24 17.25
CA ALA A 101 11.54 12.67 17.59
C ALA A 101 12.33 11.55 18.28
N GLU A 102 11.74 10.86 19.27
CA GLU A 102 12.36 9.70 19.93
C GLU A 102 12.62 8.53 18.96
N CYS A 103 11.74 8.35 17.96
CA CYS A 103 11.91 7.37 16.90
C CYS A 103 13.13 7.66 16.03
N LEU A 104 13.25 8.89 15.55
CA LEU A 104 14.36 9.33 14.72
C LEU A 104 15.68 9.28 15.49
N THR A 105 15.72 9.78 16.72
CA THR A 105 16.93 9.70 17.57
C THR A 105 17.39 8.26 17.80
N TRP A 106 16.46 7.32 18.02
CA TRP A 106 16.83 5.91 18.13
C TRP A 106 17.38 5.34 16.82
N LEU A 107 16.77 5.70 15.68
CA LEU A 107 17.19 5.25 14.35
C LEU A 107 18.59 5.77 14.01
N ASP A 108 18.88 7.04 14.33
CA ASP A 108 20.19 7.69 14.11
C ASP A 108 21.33 7.01 14.88
N SER A 109 21.01 6.33 15.99
CA SER A 109 22.01 5.57 16.77
C SER A 109 22.32 4.17 16.23
N GLN A 110 21.63 3.71 15.18
CA GLN A 110 21.85 2.37 14.63
C GLN A 110 22.90 2.37 13.51
N PRO A 111 23.62 1.24 13.29
CA PRO A 111 24.51 1.11 12.14
C PRO A 111 23.78 1.32 10.80
N SER A 112 24.49 1.84 9.81
CA SER A 112 23.93 2.07 8.47
C SER A 112 23.31 0.79 7.89
N LYS A 113 22.10 0.92 7.32
CA LYS A 113 21.37 -0.18 6.67
C LYS A 113 21.11 -1.41 7.58
N SER A 114 21.00 -1.21 8.90
CA SER A 114 20.86 -2.32 9.86
C SER A 114 19.45 -2.49 10.47
N VAL A 115 18.50 -1.62 10.13
CA VAL A 115 17.15 -1.61 10.69
C VAL A 115 16.12 -1.92 9.61
N VAL A 116 15.22 -2.86 9.91
CA VAL A 116 14.05 -3.17 9.10
C VAL A 116 12.89 -2.28 9.51
N TYR A 117 12.33 -1.51 8.58
CA TYR A 117 11.06 -0.81 8.80
C TYR A 117 9.90 -1.72 8.41
N LEU A 118 8.96 -1.93 9.34
CA LEU A 118 7.76 -2.73 9.12
C LEU A 118 6.51 -1.86 9.30
N SER A 119 5.70 -1.78 8.25
CA SER A 119 4.42 -1.09 8.26
C SER A 119 3.49 -1.70 7.20
N PHE A 120 2.23 -1.88 7.56
CA PHE A 120 1.18 -2.42 6.69
C PHE A 120 0.21 -1.34 6.21
N GLY A 121 0.68 -0.09 6.16
CA GLY A 121 -0.11 1.06 5.73
C GLY A 121 -1.20 1.48 6.70
N SER A 122 -1.98 2.48 6.31
CA SER A 122 -3.01 3.10 7.16
C SER A 122 -4.30 2.28 7.28
N LEU A 123 -4.42 1.18 6.54
CA LEU A 123 -5.59 0.29 6.57
C LEU A 123 -5.22 -1.14 7.00
N GLY A 124 -3.94 -1.42 7.27
CA GLY A 124 -3.49 -2.72 7.75
C GLY A 124 -4.03 -3.02 9.14
N LEU A 125 -4.86 -4.06 9.26
CA LEU A 125 -5.44 -4.54 10.50
C LEU A 125 -5.22 -6.04 10.61
N PHE A 126 -4.75 -6.49 11.77
CA PHE A 126 -4.38 -7.88 12.02
C PHE A 126 -4.99 -8.34 13.34
N SER A 127 -5.32 -9.63 13.41
CA SER A 127 -5.76 -10.23 14.65
C SER A 127 -4.64 -10.23 15.69
N LYS A 128 -5.00 -10.33 16.98
CA LYS A 128 -4.02 -10.48 18.06
C LYS A 128 -3.09 -11.66 17.82
N GLU A 129 -3.61 -12.78 17.34
CA GLU A 129 -2.80 -13.97 17.04
C GLU A 129 -1.77 -13.70 15.94
N GLN A 130 -2.15 -13.02 14.86
CA GLN A 130 -1.24 -12.64 13.78
C GLN A 130 -0.15 -11.68 14.29
N LEU A 131 -0.53 -10.67 15.07
CA LEU A 131 0.41 -9.74 15.70
C LEU A 131 1.40 -10.47 16.60
N THR A 132 0.94 -11.43 17.41
CA THR A 132 1.81 -12.25 18.27
C THR A 132 2.80 -13.08 17.45
N LYS A 133 2.36 -13.73 16.36
CA LYS A 133 3.26 -14.51 15.50
C LYS A 133 4.29 -13.62 14.81
N MET A 134 3.90 -12.44 14.33
CA MET A 134 4.83 -11.47 13.74
C MET A 134 5.85 -10.97 14.77
N ALA A 135 5.41 -10.64 15.99
CA ALA A 135 6.30 -10.21 17.07
C ALA A 135 7.35 -11.29 17.42
N LEU A 136 6.91 -12.55 17.56
CA LEU A 136 7.80 -13.68 17.84
C LEU A 136 8.80 -13.92 16.69
N GLY A 137 8.35 -13.77 15.43
CA GLY A 137 9.22 -13.87 14.26
C GLY A 137 10.29 -12.78 14.22
N LEU A 138 9.90 -11.52 14.49
CA LEU A 138 10.82 -10.39 14.57
C LEU A 138 11.85 -10.57 15.69
N GLU A 139 11.42 -11.02 16.88
CA GLU A 139 12.31 -11.32 18.00
C GLU A 139 13.34 -12.40 17.63
N ARG A 140 12.87 -13.51 17.04
CA ARG A 140 13.73 -14.63 16.64
C ARG A 140 14.68 -14.30 15.48
N SER A 141 14.36 -13.30 14.67
CA SER A 141 15.21 -12.89 13.54
C SER A 141 16.56 -12.32 13.97
N GLY A 142 16.67 -11.84 15.22
CA GLY A 142 17.87 -11.15 15.71
C GLY A 142 18.16 -9.81 15.01
N GLN A 143 17.27 -9.35 14.12
CA GLN A 143 17.42 -8.09 13.39
C GLN A 143 16.91 -6.92 14.21
N ARG A 144 17.47 -5.73 13.95
CA ARG A 144 16.88 -4.49 14.45
C ARG A 144 15.68 -4.16 13.60
N PHE A 145 14.57 -3.79 14.23
CA PHE A 145 13.36 -3.41 13.53
C PHE A 145 12.71 -2.20 14.17
N LEU A 146 12.02 -1.44 13.32
CA LEU A 146 11.08 -0.39 13.68
C LEU A 146 9.72 -0.80 13.12
N TRP A 147 8.81 -1.21 14.00
CA TRP A 147 7.50 -1.70 13.59
C TRP A 147 6.39 -0.75 14.03
N VAL A 148 5.59 -0.29 13.07
CA VAL A 148 4.36 0.49 13.29
C VAL A 148 3.21 -0.48 13.52
N VAL A 149 2.72 -0.55 14.76
CA VAL A 149 1.64 -1.46 15.17
C VAL A 149 0.38 -0.68 15.50
N ARG A 150 -0.76 -1.23 15.09
CA ARG A 150 -2.09 -0.77 15.48
C ARG A 150 -2.72 -1.75 16.46
N ASN A 151 -3.61 -1.24 17.31
CA ASN A 151 -4.45 -2.09 18.12
C ASN A 151 -5.28 -3.03 17.23
N PRO A 152 -5.44 -4.30 17.62
CA PRO A 152 -6.36 -5.19 16.93
C PRO A 152 -7.79 -4.61 17.02
N PRO A 153 -8.67 -4.93 16.05
CA PRO A 153 -10.05 -4.50 16.10
C PRO A 153 -10.69 -4.93 17.43
N ASN A 154 -11.49 -4.04 18.04
CA ASN A 154 -12.32 -4.40 19.19
C ASN A 154 -13.43 -5.39 18.77
N GLU A 155 -14.20 -5.95 19.72
CA GLU A 155 -15.26 -6.92 19.44
C GLU A 155 -16.36 -6.39 18.50
N GLN A 156 -16.44 -5.07 18.31
CA GLN A 156 -17.33 -4.40 17.36
C GLN A 156 -16.69 -4.11 15.98
N GLY A 157 -15.43 -4.47 15.78
CA GLY A 157 -14.72 -4.32 14.49
C GLY A 157 -14.28 -2.90 14.15
N GLU A 158 -14.41 -1.93 15.06
CA GLU A 158 -13.99 -0.56 14.82
C GLU A 158 -12.48 -0.39 15.09
N PRO A 159 -11.70 0.07 14.10
CA PRO A 159 -10.29 0.35 14.31
C PRO A 159 -10.12 1.66 15.10
N ASP A 160 -9.35 1.60 16.18
CA ASP A 160 -8.81 2.82 16.78
C ASP A 160 -7.73 3.39 15.85
N LEU A 161 -8.14 4.33 14.99
CA LEU A 161 -7.30 4.94 13.97
C LEU A 161 -6.16 5.82 14.56
N ASN A 162 -6.17 6.08 15.87
CA ASN A 162 -5.22 6.96 16.54
C ASN A 162 -4.20 6.21 17.41
N ALA A 163 -4.41 4.92 17.69
CA ALA A 163 -3.50 4.12 18.50
C ALA A 163 -2.40 3.47 17.65
N PHE A 164 -1.36 4.26 17.36
CA PHE A 164 -0.10 3.75 16.82
C PHE A 164 0.94 3.60 17.92
N PHE A 165 1.58 2.44 17.95
CA PHE A 165 2.75 2.18 18.78
C PHE A 165 3.95 1.85 17.88
N PHE A 166 5.10 2.40 18.25
CA PHE A 166 6.38 2.01 17.66
C PHE A 166 7.00 0.95 18.56
N PHE A 167 7.12 -0.27 18.03
CA PHE A 167 7.96 -1.29 18.66
C PHE A 167 9.36 -1.21 18.06
N LYS A 168 10.33 -1.01 18.94
CA LYS A 168 11.75 -0.98 18.62
C LYS A 168 12.42 -2.09 19.42
N THR A 169 13.40 -2.76 18.83
CA THR A 169 14.23 -3.69 19.60
C THR A 169 15.07 -2.94 20.64
N LYS A 170 15.25 -3.52 21.83
CA LYS A 170 16.27 -3.05 22.78
C LYS A 170 17.62 -3.52 22.25
N VAL A 171 18.48 -2.57 21.90
CA VAL A 171 19.86 -2.86 21.48
C VAL A 171 20.56 -3.58 22.64
N LYS A 172 21.18 -4.73 22.37
CA LYS A 172 22.21 -5.32 23.24
C LYS A 172 23.52 -4.59 23.03
#